data_AF-A0A957UAD1-F1
#
_entry.id   AF-A0A957UAD1-F1
#
_cell.length_a   1.000
_cell.length_b   1.000
_cell.length_c   1.000
_cell.angle_alpha   90.00
_cell.angle_beta   90.00
_cell.angle_gamma   90.00
#
_symmetry.space_group_name_H-M   'P 1'
#
loop_
_entity.id
_entity.type
_entity.pdbx_description
1 polymer ?
#
loop_
_entity_poly.entity_id
_entity_poly.type
_entity_poly.pdbx_seq_one_letter_code
_entity_poly.pdbx_strand_id
1 'polypeptide(L)'
;MSDTQVFKSPAQVKDDLGGQQYIASDEIATTVFLTSQLGKPLLCEGPAGVGKTELAKSIAGATGRELIRLQCYEGLDETKALYEWEYAKQLLYTQLLRDKLQDTLAGANTLAQAADRLAQEEDVFFSMRFLLQRPLL
;
A
#
# COMPACT_ATOMS: atom_id res chain seq x y z
N MET A 1 -12.47 1.85 -6.29
CA MET A 1 -12.98 1.71 -4.91
C MET A 1 -13.35 0.25 -4.73
N SER A 2 -12.49 -0.52 -4.07
CA SER A 2 -12.62 -1.97 -3.95
C SER A 2 -13.87 -2.33 -3.16
N ASP A 3 -14.58 -3.33 -3.63
CA ASP A 3 -15.81 -3.84 -3.03
C ASP A 3 -15.55 -4.31 -1.60
N THR A 4 -15.88 -3.49 -0.60
CA THR A 4 -15.60 -3.78 0.81
C THR A 4 -16.52 -4.89 1.34
N GLN A 5 -17.65 -5.12 0.66
CA GLN A 5 -18.70 -6.08 1.02
C GLN A 5 -18.44 -7.47 0.43
N VAL A 6 -17.38 -8.14 0.90
CA VAL A 6 -17.00 -9.47 0.37
C VAL A 6 -17.81 -10.60 1.01
N PHE A 7 -18.17 -10.46 2.29
CA PHE A 7 -18.90 -11.50 3.02
C PHE A 7 -20.40 -11.20 3.09
N LYS A 8 -21.25 -12.19 2.80
CA LYS A 8 -22.71 -12.05 2.79
C LYS A 8 -23.37 -12.41 4.13
N SER A 9 -22.69 -13.15 4.99
CA SER A 9 -23.18 -13.51 6.33
C SER A 9 -22.02 -13.88 7.28
N PRO A 10 -22.24 -13.86 8.61
CA PRO A 10 -21.27 -14.40 9.57
C PRO A 10 -20.98 -15.89 9.36
N ALA A 11 -21.97 -16.67 8.89
CA ALA A 11 -21.76 -18.09 8.59
C ALA A 11 -20.76 -18.28 7.45
N GLN A 12 -20.88 -17.49 6.38
CA GLN A 12 -19.93 -17.50 5.27
C GLN A 12 -18.51 -17.16 5.76
N VAL A 13 -18.36 -16.20 6.66
CA VAL A 13 -17.05 -15.86 7.24
C VAL A 13 -16.43 -17.08 7.93
N LYS A 14 -17.20 -17.85 8.72
CA LYS A 14 -16.66 -19.05 9.37
C LYS A 14 -16.19 -20.08 8.35
N ASP A 15 -16.98 -20.33 7.32
CA ASP A 15 -16.65 -21.31 6.28
C ASP A 15 -15.40 -20.89 5.50
N ASP A 16 -15.35 -19.63 5.08
CA ASP A 16 -14.23 -19.07 4.30
C ASP A 16 -12.93 -19.04 5.13
N LEU A 17 -13.00 -18.64 6.41
CA LEU A 17 -11.86 -18.69 7.33
C LEU A 17 -11.44 -20.13 7.64
N GLY A 18 -12.39 -21.06 7.77
CA GLY A 18 -12.12 -22.49 7.92
C GLY A 18 -11.36 -23.06 6.72
N GLY A 19 -11.70 -22.62 5.50
CA GLY A 19 -10.95 -22.92 4.28
C GLY A 19 -9.49 -22.46 4.32
N GLN A 20 -9.19 -21.41 5.10
CA GLN A 20 -7.85 -20.89 5.36
C GLN A 20 -7.20 -21.50 6.61
N GLN A 21 -7.72 -22.62 7.13
CA GLN A 21 -7.23 -23.29 8.34
C GLN A 21 -7.37 -22.45 9.63
N TYR A 22 -8.31 -21.51 9.67
CA TYR A 22 -8.60 -20.69 10.85
C TYR A 22 -9.94 -21.04 11.47
N ILE A 23 -9.93 -21.43 12.74
CA ILE A 23 -11.13 -21.79 13.50
C ILE A 23 -11.70 -20.52 14.15
N ALA A 24 -12.72 -19.92 13.52
CA ALA A 24 -13.37 -18.72 14.03
C ALA A 24 -14.53 -19.05 15.00
N SER A 25 -14.61 -18.28 16.10
CA SER A 25 -15.80 -18.25 16.96
C SER A 25 -16.94 -17.46 16.31
N ASP A 26 -18.15 -17.53 16.88
CA ASP A 26 -19.29 -16.72 16.40
C ASP A 26 -19.03 -15.22 16.53
N GLU A 27 -18.33 -14.81 17.58
CA GLU A 27 -17.97 -13.41 17.82
C GLU A 27 -16.98 -12.90 16.78
N ILE A 28 -15.94 -13.69 16.45
CA ILE A 28 -14.96 -13.33 15.42
C ILE A 28 -15.66 -13.22 14.06
N ALA A 29 -16.47 -14.22 13.71
CA ALA A 29 -17.16 -14.26 12.43
C ALA A 29 -18.13 -13.08 12.26
N THR A 30 -18.89 -12.76 13.30
CA THR A 30 -19.81 -11.62 13.32
C THR A 30 -19.05 -10.30 13.19
N THR A 31 -17.94 -10.15 13.94
CA THR A 31 -17.14 -8.93 13.91
C THR A 31 -16.52 -8.69 12.54
N VAL A 32 -15.88 -9.72 11.94
CA VAL A 32 -15.29 -9.63 10.60
C VAL A 32 -16.34 -9.33 9.54
N PHE A 33 -17.52 -9.96 9.61
CA PHE A 33 -18.64 -9.65 8.74
C PHE A 33 -19.04 -8.17 8.83
N LEU A 34 -19.27 -7.65 10.05
CA LEU A 34 -19.64 -6.25 10.26
C LEU A 34 -18.55 -5.28 9.78
N THR A 35 -17.28 -5.58 10.04
CA THR A 35 -16.13 -4.79 9.55
C THR A 35 -16.13 -4.71 8.02
N SER A 36 -16.38 -5.84 7.33
CA SER A 36 -16.49 -5.88 5.86
C SER A 36 -17.69 -5.05 5.37
N GLN A 37 -18.84 -5.16 6.02
CA GLN A 37 -20.05 -4.44 5.62
C GLN A 37 -19.96 -2.92 5.86
N LEU A 38 -19.33 -2.51 6.96
CA LEU A 38 -19.22 -1.12 7.38
C LEU A 38 -17.99 -0.41 6.80
N GLY A 39 -17.02 -1.16 6.26
CA GLY A 39 -15.74 -0.62 5.79
C GLY A 39 -14.94 0.06 6.90
N LYS A 40 -15.05 -0.43 8.14
CA LYS A 40 -14.34 0.11 9.31
C LYS A 40 -13.10 -0.73 9.64
N PRO A 41 -12.05 -0.15 10.23
CA PRO A 41 -10.88 -0.90 10.70
C PRO A 41 -11.25 -1.93 11.79
N LEU A 42 -10.48 -3.03 11.85
CA LEU A 42 -10.57 -4.06 12.88
C LEU A 42 -9.34 -4.02 13.79
N LEU A 43 -9.55 -3.85 15.10
CA LEU A 43 -8.50 -3.99 16.11
C LEU A 43 -8.65 -5.34 16.80
N CYS A 44 -7.58 -6.14 16.85
CA CYS A 44 -7.57 -7.45 17.51
C CYS A 44 -6.74 -7.39 18.79
N GLU A 45 -7.38 -7.58 19.94
CA GLU A 45 -6.72 -7.60 21.25
C GLU A 45 -6.70 -9.02 21.83
N GLY A 46 -5.69 -9.33 22.63
CA GLY A 46 -5.59 -10.59 23.35
C GLY A 46 -4.16 -11.04 23.62
N PRO A 47 -3.98 -12.12 24.41
CA PRO A 47 -2.65 -12.66 24.75
C PRO A 47 -1.82 -13.06 23.54
N ALA A 48 -0.50 -13.15 23.70
CA ALA A 48 0.37 -13.70 22.65
C ALA A 48 -0.06 -15.14 22.30
N GLY A 49 -0.02 -15.49 21.01
CA GLY A 49 -0.32 -16.85 20.54
C GLY A 49 -1.80 -17.18 20.28
N VAL A 50 -2.76 -16.28 20.53
CA VAL A 50 -4.21 -16.54 20.31
C VAL A 50 -4.68 -16.38 18.85
N GLY A 51 -3.77 -16.40 17.88
CA GLY A 51 -4.14 -16.36 16.46
C GLY A 51 -4.48 -14.98 15.89
N LYS A 52 -4.16 -13.86 16.56
CA LYS A 52 -4.41 -12.50 16.05
C LYS A 52 -3.80 -12.23 14.67
N THR A 53 -2.53 -12.60 14.50
CA THR A 53 -1.83 -12.46 13.21
C THR A 53 -2.40 -13.40 12.17
N GLU A 54 -2.80 -14.61 12.59
CA GLU A 54 -3.35 -15.62 11.70
C GLU A 54 -4.73 -15.24 11.18
N LEU A 55 -5.53 -14.55 11.98
CA LEU A 55 -6.81 -13.97 11.56
C LEU A 55 -6.62 -13.02 10.37
N ALA A 56 -5.64 -12.12 10.44
CA ALA A 56 -5.36 -11.19 9.34
C ALA A 56 -4.96 -11.92 8.05
N LYS A 57 -4.09 -12.94 8.15
CA LYS A 57 -3.72 -13.78 6.99
C LYS A 57 -4.90 -14.53 6.40
N SER A 58 -5.74 -15.09 7.26
CA SER A 58 -6.90 -15.87 6.86
C SER A 58 -7.94 -15.00 6.18
N ILE A 59 -8.18 -13.77 6.66
CA ILE A 59 -9.07 -12.80 6.00
C ILE A 59 -8.51 -12.42 4.61
N ALA A 60 -7.20 -12.18 4.50
CA ALA A 60 -6.58 -11.86 3.21
C ALA A 60 -6.72 -13.02 2.21
N GLY A 61 -6.41 -14.25 2.63
CA GLY A 61 -6.57 -15.45 1.82
C GLY A 61 -8.02 -15.72 1.40
N ALA A 62 -8.97 -15.64 2.35
CA ALA A 62 -10.40 -15.81 2.11
C ALA A 62 -10.96 -14.78 1.12
N THR A 63 -10.43 -13.55 1.12
CA THR A 63 -10.89 -12.47 0.23
C THR A 63 -10.06 -12.33 -1.04
N GLY A 64 -9.04 -13.17 -1.23
CA GLY A 64 -8.12 -13.09 -2.37
C GLY A 64 -7.32 -11.77 -2.43
N ARG A 65 -7.13 -11.10 -1.28
CA ARG A 65 -6.43 -9.82 -1.19
C ARG A 65 -4.96 -10.02 -0.84
N GLU A 66 -4.13 -9.10 -1.33
CA GLU A 66 -2.76 -8.99 -0.87
C GLU A 66 -2.71 -8.60 0.61
N LEU A 67 -1.93 -9.34 1.40
CA LEU A 67 -1.66 -9.01 2.80
C LEU A 67 -0.39 -8.16 2.89
N ILE A 68 -0.57 -6.88 3.19
CA ILE A 68 0.52 -5.98 3.49
C ILE A 68 0.75 -5.99 5.00
N ARG A 69 1.94 -6.41 5.45
CA ARG A 69 2.30 -6.51 6.87
C ARG A 69 3.29 -5.41 7.27
N LEU A 70 2.92 -4.59 8.24
CA LEU A 70 3.82 -3.63 8.88
C LEU A 70 3.99 -4.00 10.35
N GLN A 71 5.19 -4.43 10.73
CA GLN A 71 5.51 -4.68 12.13
C GLN A 71 5.86 -3.37 12.84
N CYS A 72 5.01 -2.95 13.78
CA CYS A 72 5.28 -1.80 14.65
C CYS A 72 6.20 -2.20 15.81
N TYR A 73 7.33 -1.51 15.94
CA TYR A 73 8.27 -1.66 17.04
C TYR A 73 8.71 -0.26 17.53
N GLU A 74 9.37 -0.22 18.68
CA GLU A 74 9.85 1.05 19.25
C GLU A 74 10.86 1.74 18.33
N GLY A 75 10.63 3.01 18.01
CA GLY A 75 11.47 3.77 17.09
C GLY A 75 11.16 3.56 15.60
N LEU A 76 10.03 2.93 15.26
CA LEU A 76 9.42 3.05 13.95
C LEU A 76 8.79 4.46 13.82
N ASP A 77 9.31 5.26 12.89
CA ASP A 77 8.83 6.59 12.53
C ASP A 77 8.35 6.62 11.06
N GLU A 78 7.79 7.75 10.63
CA GLU A 78 7.25 7.92 9.28
C GLU A 78 8.30 7.62 8.20
N THR A 79 9.54 8.05 8.41
CA THR A 79 10.64 7.88 7.44
C THR A 79 11.06 6.42 7.28
N LYS A 80 10.89 5.58 8.31
CA LYS A 80 11.13 4.13 8.24
C LYS A 80 9.91 3.35 7.78
N ALA A 81 8.70 3.84 8.04
CA ALA A 81 7.46 3.16 7.68
C ALA A 81 7.02 3.42 6.23
N LEU A 82 7.35 4.59 5.67
CA LEU A 82 6.99 4.99 4.31
C LEU A 82 8.17 4.87 3.34
N TYR A 83 7.86 4.97 2.05
CA TYR A 83 8.87 5.07 0.98
C TYR A 83 9.72 6.32 1.13
N GLU A 84 10.99 6.23 0.74
CA GLU A 84 11.89 7.38 0.67
C GLU A 84 12.16 7.73 -0.80
N TRP A 85 12.30 9.03 -1.10
CA TRP A 85 12.71 9.47 -2.42
C TRP A 85 14.22 9.32 -2.60
N GLU A 86 14.65 8.67 -3.68
CA GLU A 86 16.06 8.48 -4.00
C GLU A 86 16.62 9.69 -4.77
N TYR A 87 16.94 10.75 -4.02
CA TYR A 87 17.43 12.01 -4.57
C TYR A 87 18.71 11.85 -5.42
N ALA A 88 19.61 10.95 -5.04
CA ALA A 88 20.83 10.67 -5.81
C ALA A 88 20.51 10.18 -7.23
N LYS A 89 19.50 9.30 -7.35
CA LYS A 89 19.02 8.78 -8.63
C LYS A 89 18.32 9.84 -9.45
N GLN A 90 17.53 10.71 -8.81
CA GLN A 90 16.91 11.88 -9.47
C GLN A 90 17.97 12.82 -10.04
N LEU A 91 19.00 13.17 -9.26
CA LEU A 91 20.09 14.06 -9.69
C LEU A 91 20.88 13.46 -10.86
N LEU A 92 21.24 12.18 -10.78
CA LEU A 92 21.90 11.48 -11.89
C LEU A 92 21.02 11.47 -13.14
N TYR A 93 19.73 11.23 -12.98
CA TYR A 93 18.79 11.20 -14.10
C TYR A 93 18.67 12.57 -14.78
N THR A 94 18.59 13.66 -14.00
CA THR A 94 18.63 15.04 -14.52
C THR A 94 19.92 15.33 -15.29
N GLN A 95 21.06 14.81 -14.83
CA GLN A 95 22.34 14.97 -15.53
C GLN A 95 22.37 14.19 -16.84
N LEU A 96 21.93 12.94 -16.86
CA LEU A 96 21.88 12.09 -18.05
C LEU A 96 20.89 12.63 -19.10
N LEU A 97 19.78 13.20 -18.65
CA LEU A 97 18.78 13.77 -19.54
C LEU A 97 19.09 15.19 -19.98
N ARG A 98 20.14 15.85 -19.45
CA ARG A 98 20.42 17.27 -19.71
C ARG A 98 20.35 17.64 -21.18
N ASP A 99 21.03 16.89 -22.04
CA ASP A 99 21.12 17.20 -23.47
C ASP A 99 19.77 17.01 -24.16
N LYS A 100 19.03 15.95 -23.79
CA LYS A 100 17.71 15.67 -24.32
C LYS A 100 16.64 16.66 -23.82
N LEU A 101 16.79 17.15 -22.59
CA LEU A 101 15.98 18.23 -22.04
C LEU A 101 16.25 19.54 -22.77
N GLN A 102 17.51 19.83 -23.11
CA GLN A 102 17.85 21.01 -23.92
C GLN A 102 17.18 20.96 -25.29
N ASP A 103 17.16 19.81 -25.96
CA ASP A 103 16.48 19.63 -27.24
C ASP A 103 14.96 19.86 -27.13
N THR A 104 14.30 19.27 -26.12
CA THR A 104 12.86 19.45 -25.88
C THR A 104 12.50 20.90 -25.52
N LEU A 105 13.41 21.60 -24.85
CA LEU A 105 13.23 22.98 -24.38
C LEU A 105 13.67 24.04 -25.40
N ALA A 106 14.29 23.65 -26.52
CA ALA A 106 14.89 24.56 -27.51
C ALA A 106 13.93 25.59 -28.14
N GLY A 107 12.62 25.46 -27.93
CA GLY A 107 11.59 26.41 -28.36
C GLY A 107 10.82 27.10 -27.24
N ALA A 108 11.28 27.03 -25.98
CA ALA A 108 10.69 27.75 -24.86
C ALA A 108 11.48 29.06 -24.63
N ASN A 109 10.78 30.19 -24.72
CA ASN A 109 11.41 31.51 -24.57
C ASN A 109 11.38 32.02 -23.12
N THR A 110 10.62 31.34 -22.25
CA THR A 110 10.49 31.67 -20.83
C THR A 110 10.60 30.42 -19.97
N LEU A 111 11.03 30.60 -18.71
CA LEU A 111 11.09 29.52 -17.71
C LEU A 111 9.72 28.86 -17.49
N ALA A 112 8.64 29.63 -17.55
CA ALA A 112 7.28 29.10 -17.43
C ALA A 112 6.93 28.15 -18.59
N GLN A 113 7.21 28.56 -19.84
CA GLN A 113 6.98 27.71 -21.01
C GLN A 113 7.84 26.43 -20.99
N ALA A 114 9.05 26.52 -20.45
CA ALA A 114 9.92 25.38 -20.25
C ALA A 114 9.36 24.41 -19.19
N ALA A 115 8.89 24.94 -18.06
CA ALA A 115 8.28 24.16 -16.99
C ALA A 115 6.99 23.46 -17.45
N ASP A 116 6.13 24.16 -18.20
CA ASP A 116 4.88 23.60 -18.73
C ASP A 116 5.14 22.44 -19.70
N ARG A 117 6.15 22.57 -20.58
CA ARG A 117 6.54 21.47 -21.48
C ARG A 117 7.12 20.27 -20.74
N LEU A 118 7.89 20.51 -19.67
CA LEU A 118 8.42 19.43 -18.83
C LEU A 118 7.34 18.74 -18.01
N ALA A 119 6.32 19.47 -17.57
CA ALA A 119 5.18 18.90 -16.85
C ALA A 119 4.29 18.02 -17.75
N GLN A 120 4.29 18.26 -19.06
CA GLN A 120 3.60 17.41 -20.05
C GLN A 120 4.30 16.07 -20.29
N GLU A 121 5.61 16.00 -20.03
CA GLU A 121 6.35 14.74 -19.95
C GLU A 121 6.11 14.16 -18.54
N GLU A 122 4.96 13.49 -18.36
CA GLU A 122 4.61 12.88 -17.06
C GLU A 122 5.73 11.92 -16.59
N ASP A 123 5.88 11.78 -15.27
CA ASP A 123 6.73 10.79 -14.60
C ASP A 123 8.27 10.91 -14.74
N VAL A 124 8.80 12.00 -15.34
CA VAL A 124 10.26 12.17 -15.52
C VAL A 124 11.01 12.21 -14.19
N PHE A 125 10.46 12.84 -13.15
CA PHE A 125 11.14 13.04 -11.85
C PHE A 125 10.37 12.52 -10.62
N PHE A 126 9.04 12.44 -10.68
CA PHE A 126 8.19 12.07 -9.54
C PHE A 126 7.35 10.82 -9.85
N SER A 127 8.04 9.70 -10.05
CA SER A 127 7.42 8.40 -10.33
C SER A 127 7.95 7.31 -9.40
N MET A 128 7.26 6.16 -9.37
CA MET A 128 7.69 4.96 -8.63
C MET A 128 9.14 4.55 -8.93
N ARG A 129 9.71 4.98 -10.05
CA ARG A 129 11.12 4.75 -10.42
C ARG A 129 12.12 5.40 -9.46
N PHE A 130 11.73 6.45 -8.75
CA PHE A 130 12.58 7.17 -7.79
C PHE A 130 12.18 6.92 -6.33
N LEU A 131 11.25 6.00 -6.08
CA LEU A 131 10.91 5.56 -4.73
C LEU A 131 11.81 4.39 -4.33
N LEU A 132 12.54 4.56 -3.25
CA LEU A 132 13.24 3.48 -2.56
C LEU A 132 12.21 2.65 -1.81
N GLN A 133 11.92 1.45 -2.33
CA GLN A 133 11.06 0.50 -1.67
C GLN A 133 11.71 -0.01 -0.38
N ARG A 134 11.06 0.23 0.75
CA ARG A 134 11.44 -0.35 2.04
C ARG A 134 10.72 -1.69 2.17
N PRO A 135 11.44 -2.79 2.50
CA PRO A 135 10.79 -4.07 2.74
C PRO A 135 9.84 -3.95 3.94
N LEU A 136 8.57 -4.17 3.69
CA LEU A 136 7.56 -4.33 4.72
C LEU A 136 7.79 -5.71 5.35
N LEU A 137 8.35 -5.73 6.56
CA LEU A 137 8.64 -6.98 7.30
C LEU A 137 7.35 -7.60 7.84
#